data_AF-A0A3N5NC79-F1
#
_entry.id   AF-A0A3N5NC79-F1
#
_cell.length_a   1.000
_cell.length_b   1.000
_cell.length_c   1.000
_cell.angle_alpha   90.00
_cell.angle_beta   90.00
_cell.angle_gamma   90.00
#
_symmetry.space_group_name_H-M   'P 1'
#
loop_
_entity.id
_entity.type
_entity.pdbx_description
1 polymer ?
#
loop_
_entity_poly.entity_id
_entity_poly.type
_entity_poly.pdbx_seq_one_letter_code
_entity_poly.pdbx_strand_id
1 'polypeptide(L)' 'FGVAWDEGAKKWQLHEFLQAQLQFTAGNVDADGNVFATNCYCFYTDDKGPTANPVGALWRITPADKVPSGAEVAKVVTK' A
#
# COMPACT_ATOMS: atom_id res chain seq x y z
N PHE A 1 2.92 -5.36 4.58
CA PHE A 1 3.22 -5.75 5.97
C PHE A 1 3.11 -4.51 6.86
N GLY A 2 2.69 -4.66 8.10
CA GLY A 2 2.61 -3.58 9.09
C GLY A 2 3.18 -4.03 10.43
N VAL A 3 3.76 -3.10 11.18
CA VAL A 3 4.27 -3.35 12.53
C VAL A 3 3.29 -2.79 13.54
N ALA A 4 2.82 -3.63 14.46
CA ALA A 4 1.94 -3.24 15.55
C ALA A 4 2.41 -3.84 16.87
N TRP A 5 2.07 -3.18 17.98
CA TRP A 5 2.31 -3.72 19.32
C TRP A 5 1.25 -4.77 19.64
N ASP A 6 1.69 -6.00 19.94
CA ASP A 6 0.81 -7.07 20.41
C ASP A 6 0.75 -7.01 21.95
N GLU A 7 -0.39 -6.55 22.47
CA GLU A 7 -0.62 -6.44 23.91
C GLU A 7 -0.65 -7.79 24.64
N GLY A 8 -1.08 -8.87 23.97
CA GLY A 8 -1.13 -10.21 24.56
C GLY A 8 0.26 -10.84 24.63
N ALA A 9 1.06 -10.66 23.59
CA ALA A 9 2.41 -11.20 23.52
C ALA A 9 3.49 -10.27 24.10
N LYS A 10 3.12 -9.02 24.47
CA LYS A 10 4.02 -7.98 25.01
C LYS A 10 5.25 -7.72 24.13
N LYS A 11 5.06 -7.68 22.81
CA LYS A 11 6.13 -7.42 21.84
C LYS A 11 5.61 -6.78 20.55
N TRP A 12 6.49 -6.09 19.83
CA TRP A 12 6.22 -5.68 18.46
C TRP A 12 6.13 -6.90 17.55
N GLN A 13 5.15 -6.90 16.65
CA GLN A 13 4.94 -7.94 15.66
C GLN A 13 4.80 -7.33 14.27
N LEU A 14 5.49 -7.93 13.30
CA LEU A 14 5.28 -7.65 11.89
C LEU A 14 4.20 -8.59 11.38
N HIS A 15 3.08 -8.03 10.92
CA HIS A 15 1.99 -8.77 10.34
C HIS A 15 1.91 -8.54 8.83
N GLU A 16 1.58 -9.59 8.10
CA GLU A 16 1.15 -9.47 6.72
C GLU A 16 -0.29 -8.94 6.69
N PHE A 17 -0.52 -7.85 5.95
CA PHE A 17 -1.83 -7.20 5.88
C PHE A 17 -2.52 -7.43 4.53
N LEU A 18 -1.75 -7.40 3.43
CA LEU A 18 -2.27 -7.48 2.08
C LEU A 18 -1.20 -8.03 1.13
N GLN A 19 -1.62 -8.90 0.21
CA GLN A 19 -0.88 -9.20 -1.02
C GLN A 19 -1.64 -8.61 -2.21
N ALA A 20 -1.05 -7.62 -2.87
CA ALA A 20 -1.60 -6.96 -4.04
C ALA A 20 -0.59 -7.00 -5.18
N GLN A 21 -1.06 -6.95 -6.43
CA GLN A 21 -0.20 -6.84 -7.62
C GLN A 21 0.32 -5.41 -7.84
N LEU A 22 0.50 -4.63 -6.76
CA LEU A 22 1.00 -3.26 -6.79
C LEU A 22 2.44 -3.21 -6.27
N GLN A 23 3.30 -2.44 -6.95
CA GLN A 23 4.64 -2.11 -6.46
C GLN A 23 4.57 -0.85 -5.58
N PHE A 24 4.33 -1.04 -4.28
CA PHE A 24 4.29 0.07 -3.33
C PHE A 24 5.67 0.73 -3.17
N THR A 25 5.68 2.06 -3.17
CA THR A 25 6.90 2.87 -3.03
C THR A 25 6.90 3.74 -1.78
N ALA A 26 5.73 4.03 -1.22
CA ALA A 26 5.58 4.62 0.10
C ALA A 26 4.20 4.29 0.69
N GLY A 27 4.06 4.50 2.00
CA GLY A 27 2.79 4.43 2.70
C GLY A 27 2.73 5.47 3.82
N ASN A 28 1.54 5.97 4.11
CA ASN A 28 1.29 6.92 5.18
C ASN A 28 -0.11 6.72 5.77
N VAL A 29 -0.33 7.33 6.92
CA VAL A 29 -1.63 7.38 7.59
C VAL A 29 -2.06 8.84 7.67
N ASP A 30 -3.31 9.14 7.34
CA ASP A 30 -3.86 10.50 7.49
C ASP A 30 -4.29 10.80 8.94
N ALA A 31 -4.80 12.01 9.18
CA ALA A 31 -5.25 12.44 10.51
C ALA A 31 -6.44 11.63 11.06
N ASP A 32 -7.22 10.99 10.18
CA ASP A 32 -8.38 10.18 10.52
C ASP A 32 -8.03 8.69 10.68
N GLY A 33 -6.75 8.33 10.52
CA GLY A 33 -6.27 6.95 10.64
C GLY A 33 -6.42 6.11 9.38
N ASN A 34 -6.81 6.70 8.24
CA ASN A 34 -6.88 5.97 6.98
C ASN A 34 -5.48 5.66 6.46
N VAL A 35 -5.28 4.44 5.97
CA VAL A 35 -3.99 4.00 5.42
C VAL A 35 -3.96 4.25 3.92
N PHE A 36 -2.93 4.97 3.47
CA PHE A 36 -2.67 5.23 2.06
C PHE A 36 -1.34 4.64 1.63
N ALA A 37 -1.26 4.26 0.36
CA ALA A 37 -0.03 3.79 -0.25
C ALA A 37 0.14 4.38 -1.65
N THR A 38 1.35 4.80 -1.99
CA THR A 38 1.70 5.14 -3.36
C THR A 38 2.31 3.92 -4.05
N ASN A 39 1.98 3.72 -5.32
CA ASN A 39 2.68 2.76 -6.16
C ASN A 39 3.39 3.46 -7.32
N CYS A 40 4.50 2.90 -7.76
CA CYS A 40 5.14 3.24 -9.02
C CYS A 40 5.89 2.02 -9.55
N TYR A 41 5.75 1.76 -10.84
CA TYR A 41 6.61 0.84 -11.57
C TYR A 41 7.83 1.63 -12.09
N CYS A 42 8.58 2.16 -11.13
CA CYS A 42 9.69 3.07 -11.35
C CYS A 42 10.96 2.28 -11.70
N PHE A 43 11.77 2.86 -12.57
CA PHE A 43 13.08 2.35 -12.92
C PHE A 43 14.13 3.08 -12.06
N TYR A 44 14.47 2.51 -10.90
CA TYR A 44 15.39 3.14 -9.94
C TYR A 44 16.87 3.03 -10.34
N THR A 45 17.19 2.10 -11.24
CA THR A 45 18.57 1.78 -11.63
C THR A 45 18.76 1.68 -13.14
N ASP A 46 17.75 2.02 -13.93
CA ASP A 46 17.87 1.94 -15.38
C ASP A 46 18.39 3.27 -15.94
N ASP A 47 19.17 3.16 -17.01
CA ASP A 47 19.73 4.22 -17.87
C ASP A 47 18.72 5.24 -18.45
N LYS A 48 17.46 5.17 -18.03
CA LYS A 48 16.33 5.98 -18.50
C LYS A 48 16.31 7.40 -17.92
N GLY A 49 17.10 7.67 -16.88
CA GLY A 49 17.25 9.00 -16.29
C GLY A 49 16.14 9.39 -15.31
N PRO A 50 16.37 10.43 -14.48
CA PRO A 50 15.56 10.72 -13.28
C PRO A 50 14.14 11.21 -13.56
N THR A 51 13.84 11.66 -14.78
CA THR A 51 12.55 12.23 -15.18
C THR A 51 11.69 11.30 -16.03
N ALA A 52 12.16 10.09 -16.33
CA ALA A 52 11.48 9.16 -17.23
C ALA A 52 10.54 8.18 -16.51
N ASN A 53 10.43 8.25 -15.19
CA ASN A 53 9.51 7.40 -14.44
C ASN A 53 8.06 7.71 -14.79
N PRO A 54 7.23 6.69 -15.05
CA PRO A 54 5.80 6.90 -15.24
C PRO A 54 5.17 7.45 -13.97
N VAL A 55 4.06 8.18 -14.13
CA VAL A 55 3.29 8.71 -13.00
C VAL A 55 2.71 7.54 -12.19
N GLY A 56 2.96 7.54 -10.89
CA GLY A 56 2.38 6.58 -9.95
C GLY A 56 0.93 6.90 -9.59
N ALA A 57 0.33 6.09 -8.73
CA ALA A 57 -1.00 6.36 -8.19
C ALA A 57 -0.99 6.33 -6.66
N LEU A 58 -1.94 7.05 -6.07
CA LEU A 58 -2.23 7.04 -4.63
C LEU A 58 -3.46 6.15 -4.40
N TRP A 59 -3.31 5.18 -3.51
CA TRP A 59 -4.35 4.23 -3.13
C TRP A 59 -4.72 4.39 -1.67
N ARG A 60 -6.01 4.20 -1.36
CA ARG A 60 -6.49 4.09 0.03
C ARG A 60 -6.87 2.65 0.33
N ILE A 61 -6.30 2.07 1.38
CA ILE A 61 -6.75 0.80 1.92
C ILE A 61 -8.11 1.01 2.57
N THR A 62 -9.12 0.30 2.08
CA THR A 62 -10.50 0.46 2.53
C THR A 62 -11.08 -0.92 2.86
N PRO A 63 -11.85 -1.08 3.95
CA PRO A 63 -12.63 -2.29 4.19
C PRO A 63 -13.50 -2.64 2.97
N ALA A 64 -13.63 -3.93 2.65
CA ALA A 64 -14.29 -4.39 1.43
C ALA A 64 -15.75 -3.92 1.32
N ASP A 65 -16.46 -3.83 2.44
CA ASP A 65 -17.83 -3.35 2.57
C ASP A 65 -17.98 -1.82 2.47
N LYS A 66 -16.87 -1.09 2.50
CA LYS A 66 -16.81 0.38 2.43
C LYS A 66 -16.19 0.90 1.14
N VAL A 67 -15.91 0.03 0.17
CA VAL A 67 -15.40 0.45 -1.14
C VAL A 67 -16.48 1.26 -1.87
N PRO A 68 -16.21 2.51 -2.30
CA PRO A 68 -17.17 3.31 -3.04
C PRO A 68 -17.59 2.62 -4.36
N SER A 69 -18.85 2.78 -4.75
CA SER A 69 -19.34 2.29 -6.04
C SER A 69 -18.53 2.90 -7.19
N GLY A 70 -18.11 2.06 -8.14
CA GLY A 70 -17.31 2.47 -9.30
C GLY A 70 -15.83 2.76 -9.01
N ALA A 71 -15.35 2.55 -7.78
CA ALA A 71 -13.94 2.68 -7.48
C ALA A 71 -13.10 1.64 -8.24
N GLU A 72 -11.93 2.05 -8.74
CA GLU A 72 -10.92 1.11 -9.19
C GLU A 72 -10.38 0.34 -7.99
N VAL A 73 -10.33 -1.00 -8.10
CA VAL A 73 -9.84 -1.88 -7.04
C VAL A 73 -8.62 -2.64 -7.54
N ALA A 74 -7.55 -2.59 -6.76
CA ALA A 74 -6.35 -3.36 -7.05
C ALA A 74 -6.63 -4.87 -7.02
N LYS A 75 -5.98 -5.61 -7.91
CA LYS A 75 -6.01 -7.08 -7.84
C LYS A 75 -5.24 -7.55 -6.59
N VAL A 76 -5.94 -8.30 -5.75
CA VAL A 76 -5.41 -8.87 -4.51
C VAL A 76 -5.43 -10.39 -4.58
N VAL A 77 -4.45 -11.04 -3.95
CA VAL A 77 -4.48 -12.49 -3.77
C VAL A 77 -5.13 -12.76 -2.42
N THR A 78 -6.29 -13.42 -2.42
CA THR A 78 -6.90 -13.94 -1.18
C THR A 78 -6.03 -15.06 -0.64
N LYS A 79 -5.69 -14.97 0.65
CA LYS A 79 -4.95 -16.00 1.38
C LYS A 79 -5.84 -17.20 1.69
#